data_AF-A0A2A2KEP4-F1
#
_entry.id   AF-A0A2A2KEP4-F1
#
_cell.length_a   1.000
_cell.length_b   1.000
_cell.length_c   1.000
_cell.angle_alpha   90.00
_cell.angle_beta   90.00
_cell.angle_gamma   90.00
#
_symmetry.space_group_name_H-M   'P 1'
#
loop_
_entity.id
_entity.type
_entity.pdbx_description
1 polymer ?
#
loop_
_entity_poly.entity_id
_entity_poly.type
_entity_poly.pdbx_seq_one_letter_code
_entity_poly.pdbx_strand_id
1 'polypeptide(L)'
;MKKLEQNSKAASERIYAVLRSQMRVRPIDEQDFQRAADAIRRRHESAQFEIKQYVANCLLVHRRNIEQARKKRKNFDKDTTSILQAYFDKHLDHPYPSEEHKQMLAQQCGITVQQVNNWFGNQRIRRRKQIEDSRLQHEQNSEMYCQDGSNLEQLIQPSGIIEMPLEDGSQQKLFIIHPQPNQIYYQAFDGDMYMPGPSNSEIHQIYGANEDFQQ
;
A
#
# COMPACT_ATOMS: atom_id res chain seq x y z
N MET A 1 6.60 24.98 -22.17
CA MET A 1 5.55 25.46 -23.10
C MET A 1 5.47 26.99 -23.16
N LYS A 2 5.18 27.70 -22.05
CA LYS A 2 5.07 29.18 -22.04
C LYS A 2 6.24 29.93 -22.70
N LYS A 3 7.49 29.52 -22.42
CA LYS A 3 8.70 30.14 -23.01
C LYS A 3 8.84 29.92 -24.53
N LEU A 4 8.39 28.76 -25.03
CA LEU A 4 8.40 28.44 -26.47
C LEU A 4 7.34 29.28 -27.21
N GLU A 5 6.18 29.44 -26.60
CA GLU A 5 5.08 30.24 -27.13
C GLU A 5 5.44 31.74 -27.15
N GLN A 6 6.05 32.25 -26.08
CA GLN A 6 6.61 33.60 -26.01
C GLN A 6 7.69 33.83 -27.09
N ASN A 7 8.63 32.88 -27.25
CA ASN A 7 9.67 32.97 -28.27
C ASN A 7 9.08 32.92 -29.69
N SER A 8 8.04 32.12 -29.92
CA SER A 8 7.33 32.07 -31.19
C SER A 8 6.65 33.39 -31.51
N LYS A 9 5.96 33.97 -30.53
CA LYS A 9 5.31 35.28 -30.67
C LYS A 9 6.32 36.38 -30.96
N ALA A 10 7.42 36.41 -30.21
CA ALA A 10 8.50 37.37 -30.43
C ALA A 10 9.18 37.21 -31.81
N ALA A 11 9.30 35.98 -32.33
CA ALA A 11 9.82 35.74 -33.68
C ALA A 11 8.86 36.29 -34.76
N SER A 12 7.56 36.04 -34.63
CA SER A 12 6.55 36.60 -35.53
C SER A 12 6.56 38.13 -35.50
N GLU A 13 6.61 38.74 -34.32
CA GLU A 13 6.69 40.21 -34.16
C GLU A 13 7.92 40.80 -34.85
N ARG A 14 9.08 40.14 -34.76
CA ARG A 14 10.31 40.55 -35.45
C ARG A 14 10.17 40.45 -36.97
N ILE A 15 9.55 39.39 -37.48
CA ILE A 15 9.28 39.22 -38.92
C ILE A 15 8.42 40.37 -39.44
N TYR A 16 7.31 40.69 -38.75
CA TYR A 16 6.46 41.81 -39.12
C TYR A 16 7.20 43.17 -39.04
N ALA A 17 8.05 43.37 -38.03
CA ALA A 17 8.83 44.59 -37.90
C ALA A 17 9.83 44.79 -39.05
N VAL A 18 10.50 43.73 -39.50
CA VAL A 18 11.44 43.76 -40.63
C VAL A 18 10.71 44.01 -41.95
N LEU A 19 9.60 43.32 -42.20
CA LEU A 19 8.83 43.53 -43.43
C LEU A 19 8.28 44.96 -43.50
N ARG A 20 7.82 45.50 -42.36
CA ARG A 20 7.30 46.88 -42.26
C ARG A 20 8.37 47.94 -42.47
N SER A 21 9.61 47.69 -42.03
CA SER A 21 10.73 48.61 -42.28
C SER A 21 11.15 48.60 -43.76
N GLN A 22 11.08 47.44 -44.42
CA GLN A 22 11.38 47.29 -45.85
C GLN A 22 10.38 48.02 -46.76
N MET A 23 9.10 48.08 -46.39
CA MET A 23 8.07 48.86 -47.12
C MET A 23 8.42 50.36 -47.25
N ARG A 24 9.24 50.92 -46.34
CA ARG A 24 9.65 52.33 -46.39
C ARG A 24 10.73 52.61 -47.44
N VAL A 25 11.49 51.59 -47.84
CA VAL A 25 12.65 51.71 -48.75
C VAL A 25 12.31 51.24 -50.16
N ARG A 26 11.36 50.30 -50.29
CA ARG A 26 10.77 49.87 -51.56
C ARG A 26 9.24 49.90 -51.40
N PRO A 27 8.49 50.68 -52.18
CA PRO A 27 7.04 50.67 -52.12
C PRO A 27 6.54 49.31 -52.63
N ILE A 28 6.29 48.40 -51.69
CA ILE A 28 5.64 47.11 -51.91
C ILE A 28 4.15 47.35 -51.69
N ASP A 29 3.29 46.87 -52.59
CA ASP A 29 1.84 46.94 -52.42
C ASP A 29 1.40 46.18 -51.16
N GLU A 30 0.37 46.67 -50.47
CA GLU A 30 -0.10 46.09 -49.20
C GLU A 30 -0.49 44.61 -49.38
N GLN A 31 -1.03 44.24 -50.54
CA GLN A 31 -1.37 42.85 -50.84
C GLN A 31 -0.13 41.94 -50.91
N ASP A 32 0.97 42.44 -51.49
CA ASP A 32 2.21 41.67 -51.60
C ASP A 32 2.95 41.58 -50.26
N PHE A 33 2.85 42.61 -49.41
CA PHE A 33 3.28 42.55 -48.02
C PHE A 33 2.55 41.46 -47.24
N GLN A 34 1.21 41.41 -47.33
CA GLN A 34 0.42 40.40 -46.64
C GLN A 34 0.72 38.99 -47.15
N ARG A 35 0.85 38.81 -48.48
CA ARG A 35 1.23 37.52 -49.08
C ARG A 35 2.60 37.03 -48.57
N ALA A 36 3.59 37.91 -48.48
CA ALA A 36 4.92 37.59 -47.98
C ALA A 36 4.90 37.26 -46.48
N ALA A 37 4.21 38.05 -45.67
CA ALA A 37 4.05 37.81 -44.24
C ALA A 37 3.35 36.48 -43.96
N ASP A 38 2.26 36.18 -44.67
CA ASP A 38 1.54 34.92 -44.54
C ASP A 38 2.36 33.72 -45.03
N ALA A 39 3.16 33.87 -46.10
CA ALA A 39 4.04 32.81 -46.58
C ALA A 39 5.10 32.45 -45.54
N ILE A 40 5.72 33.45 -44.91
CA ILE A 40 6.70 33.24 -43.84
C ILE A 40 6.02 32.64 -42.60
N ARG A 41 4.84 33.14 -42.22
CA ARG A 41 4.07 32.61 -41.08
C ARG A 41 3.74 31.13 -41.29
N ARG A 42 3.19 30.76 -42.44
CA ARG A 42 2.88 29.35 -42.77
C ARG A 42 4.12 28.47 -42.72
N ARG A 43 5.26 28.95 -43.20
CA ARG A 43 6.53 28.20 -43.16
C ARG A 43 7.02 27.99 -41.73
N HIS A 44 6.93 29.02 -40.89
CA HIS A 44 7.26 28.95 -39.46
C HIS A 44 6.33 27.98 -38.72
N GLU A 45 5.03 28.03 -38.97
CA GLU A 45 4.04 27.11 -38.39
C GLU A 45 4.31 25.66 -38.80
N SER A 46 4.63 25.41 -40.08
CA SER A 46 5.01 24.08 -40.59
C SER A 46 6.25 23.55 -39.88
N ALA A 47 7.33 24.35 -39.81
CA ALA A 47 8.57 23.94 -39.16
C ALA A 47 8.37 23.68 -37.65
N GLN A 48 7.57 24.50 -36.98
CA GLN A 48 7.20 24.27 -35.59
C GLN A 48 6.41 22.98 -35.41
N PHE A 49 5.47 22.70 -36.31
CA PHE A 49 4.69 21.47 -36.29
C PHE A 49 5.60 20.26 -36.49
N GLU A 50 6.47 20.27 -37.50
CA GLU A 50 7.44 19.19 -37.77
C GLU A 50 8.32 18.87 -36.55
N ILE A 51 8.87 19.89 -35.89
CA ILE A 51 9.68 19.71 -34.68
C ILE A 51 8.84 19.10 -33.54
N LYS A 52 7.63 19.61 -33.31
CA LYS A 52 6.73 19.08 -32.28
C LYS A 52 6.37 17.62 -32.57
N GLN A 53 6.08 17.29 -33.83
CA GLN A 53 5.77 15.92 -34.25
C GLN A 53 6.97 14.99 -34.07
N TYR A 54 8.17 15.42 -34.47
CA TYR A 54 9.39 14.64 -34.29
C TYR A 54 9.63 14.31 -32.82
N VAL A 55 9.58 15.32 -31.94
CA VAL A 55 9.74 15.13 -30.50
C VAL A 55 8.65 14.22 -29.94
N ALA A 56 7.39 14.43 -30.32
CA ALA A 56 6.28 13.58 -29.88
C ALA A 56 6.50 12.11 -30.27
N ASN A 57 6.91 11.85 -31.51
CA ASN A 57 7.21 10.50 -31.99
C ASN A 57 8.37 9.86 -31.21
N CYS A 58 9.46 10.58 -30.98
CA CYS A 58 10.57 10.10 -30.16
C CYS A 58 10.11 9.75 -28.73
N LEU A 59 9.29 10.60 -28.12
CA LEU A 59 8.75 10.37 -26.78
C LEU A 59 7.84 9.15 -26.73
N LEU A 60 6.96 8.96 -27.73
CA LEU A 60 6.09 7.79 -27.83
C LEU A 60 6.89 6.50 -28.00
N VAL A 61 7.92 6.51 -28.84
CA VAL A 61 8.83 5.36 -29.01
C VAL A 61 9.56 5.05 -27.71
N HIS A 62 10.13 6.06 -27.04
CA HIS A 62 10.81 5.85 -25.76
C HIS A 62 9.86 5.33 -24.68
N ARG A 63 8.65 5.90 -24.58
CA ARG A 63 7.62 5.42 -23.66
C ARG A 63 7.28 3.94 -23.93
N ARG A 64 7.03 3.59 -25.19
CA ARG A 64 6.76 2.20 -25.59
C ARG A 64 7.91 1.28 -25.22
N ASN A 65 9.16 1.69 -25.44
CA ASN A 65 10.34 0.89 -25.10
C ASN A 65 10.46 0.69 -23.59
N ILE A 66 10.18 1.70 -22.77
CA ILE A 66 10.16 1.60 -21.31
C ILE A 66 9.06 0.62 -20.86
N GLU A 67 7.86 0.73 -21.42
CA GLU A 67 6.75 -0.16 -21.11
C GLU A 67 7.07 -1.61 -21.52
N GLN A 68 7.67 -1.83 -22.68
CA GLN A 68 8.13 -3.14 -23.13
C GLN A 68 9.26 -3.68 -22.24
N ALA A 69 10.23 -2.86 -21.84
CA ALA A 69 11.29 -3.26 -20.92
C ALA A 69 10.73 -3.65 -19.54
N ARG A 70 9.68 -2.95 -19.07
CA ARG A 70 8.93 -3.34 -17.87
C ARG A 70 8.23 -4.69 -18.05
N LYS A 71 7.59 -4.94 -19.19
CA LYS A 71 6.97 -6.24 -19.52
C LYS A 71 7.99 -7.38 -19.67
N LYS A 72 9.23 -7.08 -20.08
CA LYS A 72 10.33 -8.05 -20.14
C LYS A 72 10.83 -8.51 -18.76
N ARG A 73 10.43 -7.86 -17.66
CA ARG A 73 10.65 -8.40 -16.32
C ARG A 73 9.82 -9.68 -16.19
N LYS A 74 10.43 -10.82 -16.49
CA LYS A 74 9.82 -12.13 -16.31
C LYS A 74 9.66 -12.37 -14.81
N ASN A 75 8.47 -12.81 -14.42
CA ASN A 75 8.29 -13.39 -13.09
C ASN A 75 9.17 -14.63 -12.98
N PHE A 76 9.54 -15.00 -11.76
CA PHE A 76 10.17 -16.30 -11.54
C PHE A 76 9.23 -17.42 -11.98
N ASP A 77 9.81 -18.55 -12.38
CA ASP A 77 9.04 -19.75 -12.65
C ASP A 77 8.28 -20.18 -11.39
N LYS A 78 7.20 -20.94 -11.57
CA LYS A 78 6.45 -21.54 -10.48
C LYS A 78 7.36 -22.41 -9.62
N ASP A 79 8.26 -23.16 -10.23
CA ASP A 79 9.20 -24.04 -9.53
C ASP A 79 10.17 -23.23 -8.66
N THR A 80 10.80 -22.19 -9.23
CA THR A 80 11.64 -21.25 -8.49
C THR A 80 10.89 -20.61 -7.33
N THR A 81 9.66 -20.15 -7.58
CA THR A 81 8.83 -19.51 -6.55
C THR A 81 8.46 -20.50 -5.45
N SER A 82 8.16 -21.75 -5.81
CA SER A 82 7.82 -22.81 -4.85
C SER A 82 8.99 -23.16 -3.94
N ILE A 83 10.21 -23.28 -4.48
CA ILE A 83 11.42 -23.55 -3.68
C ILE A 83 11.67 -22.42 -2.68
N LEU A 84 11.63 -21.16 -3.15
CA LEU A 84 11.84 -19.99 -2.29
C LEU A 84 10.75 -19.88 -1.21
N GLN A 85 9.50 -20.17 -1.58
CA GLN A 85 8.36 -20.14 -0.67
C GLN A 85 8.45 -21.24 0.39
N ALA A 86 8.78 -22.47 0.01
CA ALA A 86 8.96 -23.57 0.95
C ALA A 86 10.05 -23.26 2.00
N TYR A 87 11.16 -22.65 1.58
CA TYR A 87 12.19 -22.21 2.53
C TYR A 87 11.66 -21.10 3.46
N PHE A 88 10.93 -20.13 2.92
CA PHE A 88 10.36 -19.02 3.68
C PHE A 88 9.37 -19.50 4.74
N ASP A 89 8.46 -20.40 4.37
CA ASP A 89 7.43 -20.96 5.26
C ASP A 89 8.04 -21.84 6.36
N LYS A 90 9.15 -22.51 6.07
CA LYS A 90 9.91 -23.24 7.09
C LYS A 90 10.60 -22.33 8.11
N HIS A 91 10.85 -21.06 7.78
CA HIS A 91 11.58 -20.09 8.60
C HIS A 91 10.76 -18.83 8.87
N LEU A 92 9.47 -18.97 9.20
CA LEU A 92 8.58 -17.83 9.44
C LEU A 92 9.04 -16.96 10.63
N ASP A 93 9.65 -17.57 11.65
CA ASP A 93 10.14 -16.84 12.83
C ASP A 93 11.38 -15.99 12.50
N HIS A 94 12.25 -16.49 11.62
CA HIS A 94 13.47 -15.81 11.22
C HIS A 94 13.75 -15.96 9.70
N PRO A 95 13.02 -15.21 8.84
CA PRO A 95 13.09 -15.31 7.38
C PRO A 95 14.30 -14.55 6.80
N TYR A 96 15.47 -14.82 7.34
CA TYR A 96 16.76 -14.29 6.94
C TYR A 96 17.71 -15.46 6.65
N PRO A 97 17.75 -15.97 5.41
CA PRO A 97 18.71 -17.02 5.04
C PRO A 97 20.15 -16.52 5.23
N SER A 98 21.02 -17.39 5.74
CA SER A 98 22.46 -17.13 5.78
C SER A 98 23.04 -17.04 4.37
N GLU A 99 24.28 -16.55 4.23
CA GLU A 99 24.90 -16.36 2.92
C GLU A 99 25.05 -17.68 2.14
N GLU A 100 25.38 -18.77 2.85
CA GLU A 100 25.43 -20.12 2.30
C GLU A 100 24.06 -20.58 1.77
N HIS A 101 23.00 -20.39 2.55
CA HIS A 101 21.64 -20.75 2.12
C HIS A 101 21.18 -19.93 0.92
N LYS A 102 21.55 -18.65 0.83
CA LYS A 102 21.24 -17.84 -0.36
C LYS A 102 21.94 -18.35 -1.61
N GLN A 103 23.20 -18.78 -1.48
CA GLN A 103 23.96 -19.37 -2.59
C GLN A 103 23.34 -20.70 -3.04
N MET A 104 22.97 -21.56 -2.09
CA MET A 104 22.26 -22.81 -2.37
C MET A 104 20.94 -22.56 -3.11
N LEU A 105 20.11 -21.64 -2.61
CA LEU A 105 18.83 -21.29 -3.22
C LEU A 105 19.01 -20.68 -4.62
N ALA A 106 20.02 -19.82 -4.80
CA ALA A 106 20.38 -19.25 -6.09
C ALA A 106 20.75 -20.33 -7.11
N GLN A 107 21.58 -21.31 -6.69
CA GLN A 107 21.98 -22.44 -7.52
C GLN A 107 20.81 -23.35 -7.88
N GLN A 108 19.99 -23.73 -6.90
CA GLN A 108 18.82 -24.60 -7.10
C GLN A 108 17.77 -23.95 -8.03
N CYS A 109 17.57 -22.65 -7.90
CA CYS A 109 16.58 -21.91 -8.67
C CYS A 109 17.11 -21.37 -10.02
N GLY A 110 18.41 -21.46 -10.29
CA GLY A 110 19.03 -20.88 -11.48
C GLY A 110 18.95 -19.34 -11.54
N ILE A 111 18.95 -18.67 -10.39
CA ILE A 111 18.86 -17.21 -10.26
C ILE A 111 20.09 -16.65 -9.54
N THR A 112 20.27 -15.34 -9.58
CA THR A 112 21.38 -14.67 -8.88
C THR A 112 21.11 -14.54 -7.38
N VAL A 113 22.16 -14.51 -6.56
CA VAL A 113 22.05 -14.26 -5.10
C VAL A 113 21.34 -12.93 -4.81
N GLN A 114 21.55 -11.92 -5.64
CA GLN A 114 20.85 -10.63 -5.51
C GLN A 114 19.34 -10.77 -5.74
N GLN A 115 18.91 -11.62 -6.68
CA GLN A 115 17.49 -11.92 -6.90
C GLN A 115 16.87 -12.63 -5.69
N VAL A 116 17.61 -13.56 -5.06
CA VAL A 116 17.19 -14.19 -3.80
C VAL A 116 17.03 -13.13 -2.70
N ASN A 117 18.04 -12.27 -2.49
CA ASN A 117 17.98 -11.18 -1.50
C ASN A 117 16.75 -10.28 -1.69
N ASN A 118 16.51 -9.85 -2.93
CA ASN A 118 15.37 -9.02 -3.27
C ASN A 118 14.04 -9.74 -3.06
N TRP A 119 13.96 -11.04 -3.39
CA TRP A 119 12.76 -11.83 -3.19
C TRP A 119 12.42 -11.95 -1.70
N PHE A 120 13.37 -12.34 -0.86
CA PHE A 120 13.16 -12.44 0.60
C PHE A 120 12.83 -11.08 1.23
N GLY A 121 13.49 -10.00 0.81
CA GLY A 121 13.16 -8.65 1.25
C GLY A 121 11.71 -8.27 0.93
N ASN A 122 11.28 -8.51 -0.31
CA ASN A 122 9.92 -8.24 -0.73
C ASN A 122 8.90 -9.15 -0.02
N GLN A 123 9.21 -10.43 0.19
CA GLN A 123 8.30 -11.34 0.89
C GLN A 123 8.07 -10.97 2.34
N ARG A 124 9.11 -10.55 3.08
CA ARG A 124 8.94 -10.04 4.45
C ARG A 124 8.01 -8.82 4.49
N ILE A 125 8.15 -7.89 3.54
CA ILE A 125 7.27 -6.72 3.45
C ILE A 125 5.83 -7.15 3.16
N ARG A 126 5.61 -8.08 2.21
CA ARG A 126 4.27 -8.59 1.89
C ARG A 126 3.62 -9.29 3.09
N ARG A 127 4.37 -10.15 3.78
CA ARG A 127 3.89 -10.86 4.98
C ARG A 127 3.48 -9.90 6.09
N ARG A 128 4.31 -8.88 6.36
CA ARG A 128 3.98 -7.85 7.37
C ARG A 128 2.71 -7.10 7.02
N LYS A 129 2.56 -6.68 5.75
CA LYS A 129 1.34 -6.00 5.29
C LYS A 129 0.10 -6.88 5.42
N GLN A 130 0.19 -8.16 5.05
CA GLN A 130 -0.92 -9.11 5.23
C GLN A 130 -1.36 -9.20 6.69
N ILE A 131 -0.41 -9.27 7.64
CA ILE A 131 -0.72 -9.32 9.07
C ILE A 131 -1.38 -8.01 9.53
N GLU A 132 -0.85 -6.86 9.12
CA GLU A 132 -1.43 -5.55 9.45
C GLU A 132 -2.86 -5.40 8.90
N ASP A 133 -3.06 -5.75 7.63
CA ASP A 133 -4.37 -5.69 6.98
C ASP A 133 -5.37 -6.63 7.66
N SER A 134 -4.95 -7.86 8.03
CA SER A 134 -5.79 -8.79 8.80
C SER A 134 -6.14 -8.26 10.18
N ARG A 135 -5.22 -7.56 10.85
CA ARG A 135 -5.46 -6.94 12.15
C ARG A 135 -6.49 -5.81 12.05
N LEU A 136 -6.31 -4.91 11.08
CA LEU A 136 -7.24 -3.80 10.83
C LEU A 136 -8.65 -4.30 10.47
N GLN A 137 -8.75 -5.37 9.69
CA GLN A 137 -10.04 -5.99 9.38
C GLN A 137 -10.72 -6.60 10.61
N HIS A 138 -9.96 -7.25 11.50
CA HIS A 138 -10.51 -7.75 12.77
C HIS A 138 -10.98 -6.61 13.67
N GLU A 139 -10.24 -5.51 13.72
CA GLU A 139 -10.58 -4.32 14.51
C GLU A 139 -11.86 -3.66 13.97
N GLN A 140 -11.95 -3.44 12.66
CA GLN A 140 -13.16 -2.91 12.00
C GLN A 140 -14.38 -3.81 12.15
N ASN A 141 -14.20 -5.13 12.01
CA ASN A 141 -15.28 -6.08 12.26
C ASN A 141 -15.71 -6.03 13.73
N SER A 142 -14.76 -5.97 14.68
CA SER A 142 -15.08 -5.87 16.11
C SER A 142 -15.84 -4.59 16.46
N GLU A 143 -15.47 -3.45 15.85
CA GLU A 143 -16.19 -2.18 16.01
C GLU A 143 -17.60 -2.23 15.40
N MET A 144 -17.79 -2.92 14.27
CA MET A 144 -19.10 -3.14 13.65
C MET A 144 -20.02 -3.98 14.57
N TYR A 145 -19.50 -5.02 15.23
CA TYR A 145 -20.26 -5.86 16.16
C TYR A 145 -20.56 -5.19 17.52
N CYS A 146 -19.92 -4.07 17.85
CA CYS A 146 -20.25 -3.27 19.03
C CYS A 146 -21.31 -2.19 18.77
N GLN A 147 -21.68 -1.89 17.52
CA GLN A 147 -22.64 -0.84 17.18
C GLN A 147 -24.09 -1.35 17.04
N ASP A 148 -24.29 -2.61 16.67
CA ASP A 148 -25.60 -3.25 16.66
C ASP A 148 -25.82 -4.05 17.95
N GLY A 149 -26.28 -3.36 19.00
CA GLY A 149 -26.61 -3.93 20.31
C GLY A 149 -27.83 -4.87 20.33
N SER A 150 -27.98 -5.74 19.35
CA SER A 150 -29.15 -6.60 19.18
C SER A 150 -28.82 -7.98 18.60
N ASN A 151 -27.76 -8.65 19.06
CA ASN A 151 -27.66 -10.12 18.99
C ASN A 151 -26.58 -10.77 19.88
N LEU A 152 -26.40 -10.31 21.12
CA LEU A 152 -25.47 -10.93 22.07
C LEU A 152 -25.92 -12.31 22.60
N GLU A 153 -27.16 -12.75 22.33
CA GLU A 153 -27.65 -14.07 22.77
C GLU A 153 -27.26 -15.24 21.86
N GLN A 154 -26.96 -15.01 20.57
CA GLN A 154 -26.76 -16.12 19.62
C GLN A 154 -25.29 -16.53 19.41
N LEU A 155 -24.32 -15.82 20.00
CA LEU A 155 -22.90 -16.15 19.90
C LEU A 155 -22.26 -16.54 21.24
N ILE A 156 -23.05 -16.99 22.20
CA ILE A 156 -22.56 -17.71 23.37
C ILE A 156 -22.66 -19.21 23.06
N GLN A 157 -21.70 -19.77 22.32
CA GLN A 157 -21.45 -21.21 22.43
C GLN A 157 -20.48 -21.41 23.59
N PRO A 158 -20.89 -22.02 24.72
CA PRO A 158 -20.03 -22.17 25.88
C PRO A 158 -18.90 -23.15 25.55
N SER A 159 -17.67 -22.65 25.47
CA SER A 159 -16.47 -23.48 25.22
C SER A 159 -16.05 -24.34 26.42
N GLY A 160 -16.80 -24.33 27.52
CA GLY A 160 -16.59 -25.19 28.69
C GLY A 160 -17.33 -24.67 29.91
N ILE A 161 -17.86 -25.60 30.72
CA ILE A 161 -18.41 -25.33 32.05
C ILE A 161 -17.40 -25.91 33.05
N ILE A 162 -16.88 -25.08 33.95
CA ILE A 162 -16.11 -25.55 35.11
C ILE A 162 -17.04 -25.47 36.32
N GLU A 163 -17.43 -26.63 36.85
CA GLU A 163 -18.22 -26.73 38.08
C GLU A 163 -17.27 -26.86 39.27
N MET A 164 -17.26 -25.87 40.17
CA MET A 164 -16.61 -26.02 41.48
C MET A 164 -17.69 -26.20 42.55
N PRO A 165 -17.63 -27.25 43.38
CA PRO A 165 -18.55 -27.42 44.49
C PRO A 165 -18.16 -26.50 45.66
N LEU A 166 -19.12 -25.77 46.23
CA LEU A 166 -18.95 -25.11 47.53
C LEU A 166 -19.39 -26.04 48.66
N GLU A 167 -18.82 -25.87 49.86
CA GLU A 167 -19.02 -26.74 51.03
C GLU A 167 -20.46 -26.76 51.59
N ASP A 168 -21.35 -25.87 51.13
CA ASP A 168 -22.77 -25.87 51.51
C ASP A 168 -23.69 -26.69 50.59
N GLY A 169 -23.13 -27.30 49.53
CA GLY A 169 -23.87 -28.10 48.55
C GLY A 169 -24.45 -27.32 47.37
N SER A 170 -24.23 -26.01 47.27
CA SER A 170 -24.64 -25.19 46.13
C SER A 170 -23.59 -25.23 45.00
N GLN A 171 -24.05 -25.35 43.76
CA GLN A 171 -23.18 -25.34 42.58
C GLN A 171 -23.07 -23.94 41.98
N GLN A 172 -21.84 -23.41 41.87
CA GLN A 172 -21.56 -22.22 41.06
C GLN A 172 -21.12 -22.63 39.64
N LYS A 173 -21.68 -21.98 38.62
CA LYS A 173 -21.26 -22.11 37.22
C LYS A 173 -20.52 -20.86 36.79
N LEU A 174 -19.24 -20.99 36.47
CA LEU A 174 -18.42 -19.91 35.94
C LEU A 174 -18.47 -19.96 34.39
N PHE A 175 -18.88 -18.86 33.76
CA PHE A 175 -18.82 -18.71 32.30
C PHE A 175 -17.63 -17.82 31.94
N ILE A 176 -16.66 -18.35 31.19
CA ILE A 176 -15.55 -17.54 30.66
C ILE A 176 -16.08 -16.79 29.43
N ILE A 177 -16.52 -15.55 29.62
CA ILE A 177 -16.90 -14.65 28.55
C ILE A 177 -15.65 -13.86 28.17
N HIS A 178 -15.08 -14.12 27.00
CA HIS A 178 -13.96 -13.33 26.49
C HIS A 178 -14.42 -12.53 25.28
N PRO A 179 -14.39 -11.20 25.37
CA PRO A 179 -14.05 -10.44 24.19
C PRO A 179 -13.06 -9.30 24.46
N GLN A 180 -12.19 -9.34 25.48
CA GLN A 180 -10.91 -8.58 25.57
C GLN A 180 -10.01 -9.20 26.68
N PRO A 181 -8.66 -9.16 26.56
CA PRO A 181 -7.79 -9.63 27.63
C PRO A 181 -7.87 -8.64 28.81
N ASN A 182 -8.14 -9.13 30.02
CA ASN A 182 -8.14 -8.44 31.33
C ASN A 182 -9.47 -7.91 31.91
N GLN A 183 -10.62 -8.51 31.59
CA GLN A 183 -11.86 -8.28 32.34
C GLN A 183 -12.53 -9.61 32.72
N ILE A 184 -12.63 -9.88 34.03
CA ILE A 184 -13.40 -11.02 34.58
C ILE A 184 -14.72 -10.45 35.10
N TYR A 185 -15.85 -10.92 34.57
CA TYR A 185 -17.18 -10.57 35.05
C TYR A 185 -17.75 -11.71 35.91
N TYR A 186 -18.34 -11.37 37.05
CA TYR A 186 -19.02 -12.32 37.94
C TYR A 186 -20.54 -12.13 37.81
N GLN A 187 -21.29 -13.24 37.76
CA GLN A 187 -22.75 -13.23 37.93
C GLN A 187 -23.09 -14.05 39.17
N ALA A 188 -23.51 -13.37 40.24
CA ALA A 188 -24.12 -14.04 41.38
C ALA A 188 -25.58 -14.35 41.05
N PHE A 189 -26.00 -15.60 41.23
CA PHE A 189 -27.41 -15.97 41.20
C PHE A 189 -28.01 -15.65 42.56
N ASP A 190 -28.59 -14.45 42.67
CA ASP A 190 -29.87 -14.21 43.34
C ASP A 190 -30.26 -12.74 43.14
N GLY A 191 -31.33 -12.53 42.36
CA GLY A 191 -32.15 -11.31 42.32
C GLY A 191 -31.43 -9.96 42.10
N ASP A 192 -31.51 -9.45 40.87
CA ASP A 192 -31.48 -8.02 40.51
C ASP A 192 -30.50 -7.09 41.24
N MET A 193 -29.23 -7.05 40.78
CA MET A 193 -28.49 -5.81 40.49
C MET A 193 -27.08 -6.13 40.02
N TYR A 194 -26.67 -5.55 38.89
CA TYR A 194 -25.27 -5.51 38.48
C TYR A 194 -24.50 -4.61 39.46
N MET A 195 -23.76 -5.19 40.40
CA MET A 195 -22.75 -4.44 41.13
C MET A 195 -21.44 -4.45 40.34
N PRO A 196 -20.77 -3.30 40.14
CA PRO A 196 -19.43 -3.30 39.60
C PRO A 196 -18.52 -4.09 40.56
N GLY A 197 -17.84 -5.12 40.04
CA GLY A 197 -16.83 -5.85 40.79
C GLY A 197 -15.64 -4.94 41.16
N PRO A 198 -14.83 -5.34 42.16
CA PRO A 198 -13.67 -4.57 42.57
C PRO A 198 -12.73 -4.37 41.37
N SER A 199 -12.25 -3.14 41.23
CA SER A 199 -11.22 -2.76 40.25
C SER A 199 -9.95 -3.60 40.45
N ASN A 200 -9.13 -3.75 39.40
CA ASN A 200 -7.85 -4.46 39.51
C ASN A 200 -6.97 -3.93 40.65
N SER A 201 -7.05 -2.63 40.96
CA SER A 201 -6.39 -2.02 42.13
C SER A 201 -6.87 -2.57 43.47
N GLU A 202 -8.16 -2.90 43.60
CA GLU A 202 -8.75 -3.46 44.82
C GLU A 202 -8.45 -4.96 44.95
N ILE A 203 -8.39 -5.69 43.82
CA ILE A 203 -8.00 -7.11 43.81
C ILE A 203 -6.54 -7.28 44.26
N HIS A 204 -5.63 -6.40 43.84
CA HIS A 204 -4.23 -6.40 44.30
C HIS A 204 -4.06 -6.06 45.79
N GLN A 205 -5.03 -5.36 46.40
CA GLN A 205 -5.05 -5.09 47.84
C GLN A 205 -5.64 -6.24 48.65
N ILE A 206 -6.62 -6.97 48.10
CA ILE A 206 -7.23 -8.14 48.76
C ILE A 206 -6.31 -9.37 48.67
N TYR A 207 -5.65 -9.56 47.52
CA TYR A 207 -4.72 -10.66 47.26
C TYR A 207 -3.30 -10.14 47.12
N GLY A 208 -2.82 -9.48 48.17
CA GLY A 208 -1.48 -8.92 48.24
C GLY A 208 -0.40 -9.87 47.71
N ALA A 209 0.37 -9.38 46.74
CA ALA A 209 1.69 -9.85 46.33
C ALA A 209 1.89 -11.37 46.31
N ASN A 210 1.49 -12.03 45.22
CA ASN A 210 2.21 -13.22 44.74
C ASN A 210 2.69 -12.93 43.33
N GLU A 211 3.88 -12.32 43.26
CA GLU A 211 4.75 -12.37 42.10
C GLU A 211 5.22 -13.82 41.92
N ASP A 212 4.48 -14.65 41.20
CA ASP A 212 5.01 -15.93 40.69
C ASP A 212 4.07 -16.52 39.65
N PHE A 213 4.02 -15.90 38.47
CA PHE A 213 3.64 -16.59 37.23
C PHE A 213 4.37 -15.93 36.05
N GLN A 214 5.69 -16.11 36.02
CA GLN A 214 6.44 -16.22 34.77
C GLN A 214 6.87 -17.67 34.59
N GLN A 215 6.24 -18.34 33.62
CA GLN A 215 6.90 -19.25 32.68
C GLN A 215 5.99 -19.49 31.47
#